data_AF-A0A9D1ZZA8-F1
#
_entry.id   AF-A0A9D1ZZA8-F1
#
_cell.length_a   1.000
_cell.length_b   1.000
_cell.length_c   1.000
_cell.angle_alpha   90.00
_cell.angle_beta   90.00
_cell.angle_gamma   90.00
#
_symmetry.space_group_name_H-M   'P 1'
#
loop_
_entity.id
_entity.type
_entity.pdbx_description
1 polymer ?
#
loop_
_entity_poly.entity_id
_entity_poly.type
_entity_poly.pdbx_seq_one_letter_code
_entity_poly.pdbx_strand_id
1 'polypeptide(L)'
;MAELKMNAGELLSFDGFYYDHRIKLTVEGVNRENYTEVFKKLRDICGEEIYCGYIKCTDEYPEGCEKITVYPLDLINKTRYSFNDLMRIMYILTAENGCEWDKAQTMKSICPNMIEEAYELVSAIYNNDVENIVEEAGDVILQGVFHCVLGEKEALFDTTDVITGLCRKLITRHTHIFGDVKADNAEEALAAWESAKNKEKKYKLPSSKMDSLPSALPADERAAKALKYAAKVGIGEKDKTRAAYKIREDLKNIENGGSAEELIWDTIVLLRIMGADAEVALNDRLNKFIKAFKKAEEECGGNFDLLSEDRKMSILKEGKS
;
A
#
# COMPACT_ATOMS: atom_id res chain seq x y z
N MET A 1 7.46 -36.02 -4.88
CA MET A 1 6.97 -34.69 -4.48
C MET A 1 8.19 -33.86 -4.10
N ALA A 2 8.31 -32.62 -4.58
CA ALA A 2 9.40 -31.75 -4.14
C ALA A 2 9.28 -31.50 -2.62
N GLU A 3 10.41 -31.40 -1.94
CA GLU A 3 10.50 -31.29 -0.49
C GLU A 3 11.58 -30.29 -0.11
N LEU A 4 11.22 -29.35 0.77
CA LEU A 4 12.15 -28.50 1.48
C LEU A 4 12.45 -29.12 2.84
N LYS A 5 13.73 -29.33 3.14
CA LYS A 5 14.19 -29.80 4.45
C LYS A 5 15.03 -28.73 5.12
N MET A 6 14.83 -28.53 6.42
CA MET A 6 15.64 -27.62 7.21
C MET A 6 15.70 -28.05 8.68
N ASN A 7 16.66 -27.51 9.41
CA ASN A 7 16.78 -27.76 10.84
C ASN A 7 15.91 -26.80 11.66
N ALA A 8 15.39 -27.25 12.81
CA ALA A 8 14.63 -26.42 13.74
C ALA A 8 15.39 -25.15 14.15
N GLY A 9 16.69 -25.25 14.44
CA GLY A 9 17.52 -24.09 14.80
C GLY A 9 17.65 -23.08 13.66
N GLU A 10 17.76 -23.56 12.42
CA GLU A 10 17.79 -22.72 11.23
C GLU A 10 16.45 -21.98 11.05
N LEU A 11 15.33 -22.72 11.12
CA LEU A 11 13.99 -22.12 11.03
C LEU A 11 13.81 -21.03 12.09
N LEU A 12 14.19 -21.30 13.34
CA LEU A 12 14.05 -20.35 14.45
C LEU A 12 14.96 -19.13 14.31
N SER A 13 16.11 -19.26 13.64
CA SER A 13 17.05 -18.16 13.43
C SER A 13 16.57 -17.06 12.46
N PHE A 14 15.59 -17.36 11.60
CA PHE A 14 15.06 -16.39 10.65
C PHE A 14 14.06 -15.43 11.31
N ASP A 15 14.21 -14.11 11.18
CA ASP A 15 13.18 -13.17 11.61
C ASP A 15 11.88 -13.32 10.81
N GLY A 16 11.99 -13.71 9.53
CA GLY A 16 10.86 -14.06 8.67
C GLY A 16 11.20 -15.24 7.77
N PHE A 17 10.24 -16.14 7.56
CA PHE A 17 10.41 -17.33 6.73
C PHE A 17 9.32 -17.40 5.66
N TYR A 18 9.73 -17.52 4.39
CA TYR A 18 8.84 -17.65 3.25
C TYR A 18 9.29 -18.84 2.39
N TYR A 19 8.34 -19.68 2.00
CA TYR A 19 8.59 -20.80 1.09
C TYR A 19 7.37 -21.07 0.22
N ASP A 20 7.54 -21.92 -0.78
CA ASP A 20 6.44 -22.34 -1.64
C ASP A 20 5.55 -23.38 -0.95
N HIS A 21 4.35 -22.99 -0.52
CA HIS A 21 3.40 -23.87 0.18
C HIS A 21 2.84 -25.02 -0.70
N ARG A 22 3.29 -25.14 -1.95
CA ARG A 22 2.96 -26.25 -2.86
C ARG A 22 3.90 -27.45 -2.70
N ILE A 23 5.01 -27.29 -1.99
CA ILE A 23 5.94 -28.36 -1.71
C ILE A 23 5.90 -28.74 -0.23
N LYS A 24 6.25 -29.99 0.07
CA LYS A 24 6.30 -30.46 1.45
C LYS A 24 7.45 -29.77 2.17
N LEU A 25 7.21 -29.28 3.39
CA LEU A 25 8.25 -28.78 4.29
C LEU A 25 8.46 -29.78 5.42
N THR A 26 9.69 -30.19 5.65
CA THR A 26 10.07 -31.02 6.81
C THR A 26 11.13 -30.31 7.63
N VAL A 27 10.81 -30.10 8.91
CA VAL A 27 11.70 -29.48 9.90
C VAL A 27 12.23 -30.58 10.81
N GLU A 28 13.54 -30.82 10.76
CA GLU A 28 14.22 -31.87 11.53
C GLU A 28 14.92 -31.28 12.77
N GLY A 29 15.22 -32.12 13.76
CA GLY A 29 15.86 -31.68 15.01
C GLY A 29 14.88 -31.01 15.98
N VAL A 30 13.59 -31.35 15.85
CA VAL A 30 12.56 -30.96 16.82
C VAL A 30 12.73 -31.82 18.07
N ASN A 31 12.52 -31.22 19.23
CA ASN A 31 12.54 -31.89 20.53
C ASN A 31 11.61 -31.15 21.50
N ARG A 32 11.49 -31.66 22.73
CA ARG A 32 10.59 -31.09 23.75
C ARG A 32 10.88 -29.62 24.07
N GLU A 33 12.14 -29.18 23.96
CA GLU A 33 12.56 -27.84 24.34
C GLU A 33 12.19 -26.80 23.27
N ASN A 34 12.31 -27.14 21.98
CA ASN A 34 12.08 -26.21 20.87
C ASN A 34 10.72 -26.39 20.17
N TYR A 35 9.98 -27.46 20.47
CA TYR A 35 8.74 -27.82 19.77
C TYR A 35 7.72 -26.69 19.75
N THR A 36 7.43 -26.07 20.89
CA THR A 36 6.38 -25.05 20.98
C THR A 36 6.68 -23.86 20.09
N GLU A 37 7.94 -23.43 20.02
CA GLU A 37 8.35 -22.31 19.16
C GLU A 37 8.31 -22.69 17.67
N VAL A 38 8.82 -23.88 17.32
CA VAL A 38 8.78 -24.38 15.94
C VAL A 38 7.32 -24.53 15.47
N PHE A 39 6.49 -25.19 16.27
CA PHE A 39 5.08 -25.41 15.95
C PHE A 39 4.33 -24.10 15.80
N LYS A 40 4.49 -23.16 16.74
CA LYS A 40 3.87 -21.83 16.66
C LYS A 40 4.29 -21.10 15.38
N LYS A 41 5.59 -21.06 15.09
CA LYS A 41 6.11 -20.39 13.89
C LYS A 41 5.57 -21.00 12.61
N LEU A 42 5.55 -22.33 12.51
CA LEU A 42 4.96 -23.03 11.38
C LEU A 42 3.45 -22.78 11.27
N ARG A 43 2.72 -22.76 12.39
CA ARG A 43 1.27 -22.50 12.42
C ARG A 43 0.93 -21.10 11.92
N ASP A 44 1.68 -20.09 12.34
CA ASP A 44 1.45 -18.70 11.94
C ASP A 44 1.68 -18.49 10.42
N ILE A 45 2.60 -19.28 9.83
CA ILE A 45 2.94 -19.24 8.40
C ILE A 45 1.99 -20.10 7.56
N CYS A 46 1.74 -21.34 8.00
CA CYS A 46 1.14 -22.40 7.15
C CYS A 46 -0.28 -22.79 7.55
N GLY A 47 -0.75 -22.38 8.73
CA GLY A 47 -2.01 -22.86 9.32
C GLY A 47 -1.81 -24.13 10.16
N GLU A 48 -2.90 -24.81 10.49
CA GLU A 48 -2.90 -25.87 11.51
C GLU A 48 -2.57 -27.28 11.00
N GLU A 49 -2.47 -27.46 9.68
CA GLU A 49 -2.23 -28.77 9.05
C GLU A 49 -0.75 -29.15 9.09
N ILE A 50 -0.27 -29.37 10.31
CA ILE A 50 1.11 -29.64 10.67
C ILE A 50 1.16 -30.98 11.39
N TYR A 51 2.13 -31.83 11.05
CA TYR A 51 2.13 -33.23 11.45
C TYR A 51 3.49 -33.71 11.97
N CYS A 52 3.47 -34.49 13.05
CA CYS A 52 4.59 -35.32 13.47
C CYS A 52 4.34 -36.77 13.04
N GLY A 53 4.94 -37.18 11.92
CA GLY A 53 4.58 -38.45 11.28
C GLY A 53 3.13 -38.43 10.77
N TYR A 54 2.26 -39.20 11.41
CA TYR A 54 0.81 -39.24 11.14
C TYR A 54 -0.04 -38.54 12.21
N ILE A 55 0.60 -38.00 13.25
CA ILE A 55 -0.08 -37.32 14.35
C ILE A 55 -0.16 -35.83 14.02
N LYS A 56 -1.37 -35.26 14.02
CA LYS A 56 -1.56 -33.81 13.88
C LYS A 56 -0.98 -33.11 15.11
N CYS A 57 -0.10 -32.14 14.88
CA CYS A 57 0.53 -31.35 15.92
C CYS A 57 -0.49 -30.45 16.63
N THR A 58 -0.36 -30.32 17.94
CA THR A 58 -1.10 -29.39 18.80
C THR A 58 -0.10 -28.57 19.63
N ASP A 59 -0.56 -27.72 20.55
CA ASP A 59 0.36 -27.00 21.45
C ASP A 59 1.10 -27.93 22.43
N GLU A 60 0.70 -29.21 22.53
CA GLU A 60 1.37 -30.23 23.33
C GLU A 60 2.43 -30.99 22.51
N TYR A 61 3.61 -31.23 23.10
CA TYR A 61 4.69 -31.99 22.46
C TYR A 61 4.30 -33.45 22.26
N PRO A 62 4.24 -33.97 21.02
CA PRO A 62 4.07 -35.39 20.78
C PRO A 62 5.33 -36.14 21.23
N GLU A 63 5.17 -37.11 22.14
CA GLU A 63 6.31 -37.85 22.69
C GLU A 63 7.14 -38.51 21.57
N GLY A 64 8.45 -38.27 21.57
CA GLY A 64 9.36 -38.78 20.53
C GLY A 64 9.31 -38.02 19.19
N CYS A 65 8.72 -36.82 19.14
CA CYS A 65 8.71 -36.04 17.91
C CYS A 65 10.09 -35.45 17.56
N GLU A 66 10.77 -36.07 16.59
CA GLU A 66 12.08 -35.61 16.09
C GLU A 66 11.99 -34.68 14.86
N LYS A 67 10.83 -34.70 14.19
CA LYS A 67 10.58 -33.90 12.99
C LYS A 67 9.11 -33.53 12.84
N ILE A 68 8.88 -32.33 12.31
CA ILE A 68 7.55 -31.84 11.94
C ILE A 68 7.47 -31.72 10.42
N THR A 69 6.32 -32.04 9.85
CA THR A 69 6.04 -31.96 8.42
C THR A 69 4.80 -31.13 8.16
N VAL A 70 4.91 -30.18 7.23
CA VAL A 70 3.78 -29.45 6.66
C VAL A 70 3.55 -30.00 5.26
N TYR A 71 2.35 -30.52 5.03
CA TYR A 71 1.97 -31.06 3.73
C TYR A 71 1.33 -29.99 2.86
N PRO A 72 1.57 -30.00 1.53
CA PRO A 72 0.85 -29.11 0.64
C PRO A 72 -0.64 -29.46 0.64
N LEU A 73 -1.48 -28.43 0.75
CA LEU A 73 -2.93 -28.56 0.73
C LEU A 73 -3.51 -28.00 -0.57
N ASP A 74 -4.68 -28.52 -0.95
CA ASP A 74 -5.51 -27.88 -1.97
C ASP A 74 -6.02 -26.53 -1.46
N LEU A 75 -6.21 -25.57 -2.38
CA LEU A 75 -6.59 -24.19 -2.05
C LEU A 75 -7.80 -24.12 -1.11
N ILE A 76 -8.83 -24.95 -1.36
CA ILE A 76 -10.08 -24.97 -0.57
C ILE A 76 -9.89 -25.46 0.87
N ASN A 77 -8.78 -26.15 1.18
CA ASN A 77 -8.49 -26.70 2.50
C ASN A 77 -7.46 -25.86 3.27
N LYS A 78 -6.95 -24.78 2.67
CA LYS A 78 -5.97 -23.89 3.31
C LYS A 78 -6.66 -22.91 4.24
N THR A 79 -6.05 -22.67 5.40
CA THR A 79 -6.43 -21.59 6.34
C THR A 79 -5.46 -20.41 6.30
N ARG A 80 -4.29 -20.59 5.69
CA ARG A 80 -3.28 -19.55 5.44
C ARG A 80 -2.81 -19.66 3.99
N TYR A 81 -2.69 -18.51 3.32
CA TYR A 81 -2.37 -18.42 1.90
C TYR A 81 -1.07 -17.67 1.68
N SER A 82 -0.28 -18.10 0.69
CA SER A 82 0.94 -17.43 0.25
C SER A 82 0.68 -16.58 -1.00
N PHE A 83 1.64 -15.74 -1.40
CA PHE A 83 1.55 -15.00 -2.67
C PHE A 83 1.45 -15.94 -3.88
N ASN A 84 2.09 -17.12 -3.83
CA ASN A 84 1.95 -18.13 -4.87
C ASN A 84 0.52 -18.69 -4.97
N ASP A 85 -0.18 -18.77 -3.84
CA ASP A 85 -1.59 -19.19 -3.83
C ASP A 85 -2.48 -18.13 -4.47
N LEU A 86 -2.23 -16.84 -4.19
CA LEU A 86 -2.93 -15.73 -4.84
C LEU A 86 -2.73 -15.75 -6.37
N MET A 87 -1.49 -15.90 -6.84
CA MET A 87 -1.20 -16.04 -8.27
C MET A 87 -1.95 -17.22 -8.88
N ARG A 88 -1.96 -18.38 -8.20
CA ARG A 88 -2.69 -19.57 -8.65
C ARG A 88 -4.20 -19.32 -8.73
N ILE A 89 -4.78 -18.67 -7.72
CA ILE A 89 -6.20 -18.28 -7.73
C ILE A 89 -6.47 -17.38 -8.94
N MET A 90 -5.63 -16.37 -9.18
CA MET A 90 -5.81 -15.45 -10.29
C MET A 90 -5.75 -16.17 -11.65
N TYR A 91 -4.81 -17.11 -11.83
CA TYR A 91 -4.75 -17.93 -13.05
C TYR A 91 -6.00 -18.79 -13.24
N ILE A 92 -6.56 -19.36 -12.16
CA ILE A 92 -7.80 -20.13 -12.23
C ILE A 92 -8.97 -19.23 -12.62
N LEU A 93 -9.12 -18.07 -11.97
CA LEU A 93 -10.21 -17.14 -12.21
C LEU A 93 -10.18 -16.56 -13.63
N THR A 94 -9.00 -16.33 -14.18
CA THR A 94 -8.84 -15.72 -15.51
C THR A 94 -8.65 -16.72 -16.64
N ALA A 95 -8.66 -18.04 -16.36
CA ALA A 95 -8.61 -19.08 -17.37
C ALA A 95 -9.82 -19.05 -18.31
N GLU A 96 -9.75 -19.77 -19.43
CA GLU A 96 -10.85 -19.88 -20.39
C GLU A 96 -12.16 -20.38 -19.75
N ASN A 97 -12.04 -21.36 -18.86
CA ASN A 97 -13.11 -21.93 -18.04
C ASN A 97 -13.23 -21.29 -16.65
N GLY A 98 -12.60 -20.13 -16.45
CA GLY A 98 -12.64 -19.36 -15.20
C GLY A 98 -13.91 -18.51 -15.06
N CYS A 99 -13.83 -17.52 -14.17
CA CYS A 99 -14.91 -16.57 -13.92
C CYS A 99 -15.11 -15.63 -15.11
N GLU A 100 -16.38 -15.45 -15.53
CA GLU A 100 -16.73 -14.61 -16.67
C GLU A 100 -16.35 -13.14 -16.49
N TRP A 101 -16.47 -12.62 -15.26
CA TRP A 101 -16.10 -11.24 -14.98
C TRP A 101 -14.58 -11.06 -14.98
N ASP A 102 -13.83 -11.94 -14.33
CA ASP A 102 -12.37 -11.83 -14.20
C ASP A 102 -11.66 -11.97 -15.55
N LYS A 103 -12.09 -12.91 -16.40
CA LYS A 103 -11.46 -13.13 -17.71
C LYS A 103 -11.77 -12.03 -18.74
N ALA A 104 -12.85 -11.26 -18.54
CA ALA A 104 -13.24 -10.15 -19.41
C ALA A 104 -12.46 -8.85 -19.14
N GLN A 105 -11.69 -8.78 -18.05
CA GLN A 105 -10.95 -7.59 -17.67
C GLN A 105 -9.79 -7.28 -18.62
N THR A 106 -9.43 -6.01 -18.67
CA THR A 106 -8.30 -5.46 -19.41
C THR A 106 -7.45 -4.59 -18.47
N MET A 107 -6.21 -4.28 -18.84
CA MET A 107 -5.40 -3.39 -18.00
C MET A 107 -6.08 -2.04 -17.72
N LYS A 108 -6.83 -1.51 -18.69
CA LYS A 108 -7.53 -0.23 -18.54
C LYS A 108 -8.78 -0.32 -17.68
N SER A 109 -9.51 -1.44 -17.72
CA SER A 109 -10.76 -1.58 -16.96
C SER A 109 -10.52 -1.72 -15.46
N ILE A 110 -9.34 -2.21 -15.06
CA ILE A 110 -8.95 -2.38 -13.65
C ILE A 110 -8.31 -1.11 -13.03
N CYS A 111 -7.88 -0.13 -13.85
CA CYS A 111 -7.28 1.09 -13.33
C CYS A 111 -8.15 1.85 -12.30
N PRO A 112 -9.48 2.00 -12.47
CA PRO A 112 -10.32 2.64 -11.47
C PRO A 112 -10.30 1.93 -10.12
N ASN A 113 -10.39 0.59 -10.12
CA ASN A 113 -10.32 -0.22 -8.90
C ASN A 113 -9.00 0.01 -8.16
N MET A 114 -7.86 -0.03 -8.85
CA MET A 114 -6.56 0.26 -8.23
C MET A 114 -6.51 1.62 -7.50
N ILE A 115 -7.20 2.63 -8.03
CA ILE A 115 -7.27 3.95 -7.38
C ILE A 115 -8.18 3.88 -6.15
N GLU A 116 -9.35 3.27 -6.30
CA GLU A 116 -10.32 3.07 -5.22
C GLU A 116 -9.70 2.35 -4.02
N GLU A 117 -9.14 1.14 -4.20
CA GLU A 117 -8.54 0.36 -3.10
C GLU A 117 -7.39 1.10 -2.41
N ALA A 118 -6.63 1.90 -3.18
CA ALA A 118 -5.55 2.69 -2.61
C ALA A 118 -6.09 3.78 -1.67
N TYR A 119 -7.23 4.41 -2.00
CA TYR A 119 -7.88 5.37 -1.13
C TYR A 119 -8.59 4.70 0.06
N GLU A 120 -9.18 3.52 -0.12
CA GLU A 120 -9.79 2.75 0.97
C GLU A 120 -8.73 2.31 1.98
N LEU A 121 -7.57 1.83 1.52
CA LEU A 121 -6.43 1.53 2.40
C LEU A 121 -5.96 2.76 3.17
N VAL A 122 -5.84 3.91 2.51
CA VAL A 122 -5.50 5.18 3.18
C VAL A 122 -6.55 5.49 4.26
N SER A 123 -7.84 5.41 3.93
CA SER A 123 -8.94 5.62 4.88
C SER A 123 -8.85 4.70 6.10
N ALA A 124 -8.62 3.41 5.89
CA ALA A 124 -8.47 2.42 6.96
C ALA A 124 -7.31 2.77 7.92
N ILE A 125 -6.17 3.20 7.37
CA ILE A 125 -5.01 3.66 8.14
C ILE A 125 -5.36 4.89 8.99
N TYR A 126 -6.02 5.89 8.41
CA TYR A 126 -6.43 7.11 9.12
C TYR A 126 -7.41 6.82 10.26
N ASN A 127 -8.26 5.81 10.09
CA ASN A 127 -9.22 5.40 11.11
C ASN A 127 -8.63 4.45 12.17
N ASN A 128 -7.36 4.03 12.04
CA ASN A 128 -6.74 2.97 12.85
C ASN A 128 -7.57 1.66 12.84
N ASP A 129 -8.22 1.38 11.71
CA ASP A 129 -9.08 0.23 11.54
C ASP A 129 -8.26 -0.95 11.03
N VAL A 130 -7.71 -1.74 11.96
CA VAL A 130 -6.78 -2.82 11.64
C VAL A 130 -7.40 -3.90 10.75
N GLU A 131 -8.70 -4.16 10.89
CA GLU A 131 -9.40 -5.16 10.07
C GLU A 131 -9.45 -4.69 8.61
N ASN A 132 -9.93 -3.46 8.38
CA ASN A 132 -9.94 -2.88 7.04
C ASN A 132 -8.53 -2.66 6.48
N ILE A 133 -7.52 -2.32 7.30
CA ILE A 133 -6.13 -2.22 6.79
C ILE A 133 -5.67 -3.55 6.18
N VAL A 134 -6.08 -4.69 6.75
CA VAL A 134 -5.72 -6.00 6.22
C VAL A 134 -6.47 -6.31 4.92
N GLU A 135 -7.77 -5.98 4.87
CA GLU A 135 -8.61 -6.15 3.68
C GLU A 135 -8.09 -5.31 2.50
N GLU A 136 -8.01 -3.99 2.68
CA GLU A 136 -7.66 -3.05 1.62
C GLU A 136 -6.20 -3.18 1.15
N ALA A 137 -5.28 -3.54 2.05
CA ALA A 137 -3.92 -3.86 1.64
C ALA A 137 -3.87 -5.12 0.76
N GLY A 138 -4.77 -6.08 1.02
CA GLY A 138 -4.98 -7.25 0.18
C GLY A 138 -5.52 -6.86 -1.19
N ASP A 139 -6.49 -5.96 -1.26
CA ASP A 139 -7.10 -5.54 -2.51
C ASP A 139 -6.15 -4.73 -3.40
N VAL A 140 -5.32 -3.85 -2.82
CA VAL A 140 -4.22 -3.21 -3.57
C VAL A 140 -3.26 -4.25 -4.16
N ILE A 141 -2.95 -5.34 -3.43
CA ILE A 141 -2.14 -6.44 -3.95
C ILE A 141 -2.87 -7.19 -5.07
N LEU A 142 -4.17 -7.47 -4.92
CA LEU A 142 -5.01 -8.10 -5.93
C LEU A 142 -4.97 -7.33 -7.24
N GLN A 143 -5.14 -6.00 -7.20
CA GLN A 143 -5.09 -5.17 -8.41
C GLN A 143 -3.71 -5.25 -9.09
N GLY A 144 -2.63 -5.30 -8.30
CA GLY A 144 -1.27 -5.51 -8.83
C GLY A 144 -1.08 -6.88 -9.50
N VAL A 145 -1.64 -7.93 -8.91
CA VAL A 145 -1.62 -9.30 -9.46
C VAL A 145 -2.44 -9.40 -10.74
N PHE A 146 -3.60 -8.72 -10.81
CA PHE A 146 -4.41 -8.63 -12.02
C PHE A 146 -3.58 -8.09 -13.20
N HIS A 147 -2.84 -7.00 -13.00
CA HIS A 147 -1.96 -6.43 -14.03
C HIS A 147 -0.84 -7.38 -14.44
N CYS A 148 -0.30 -8.19 -13.52
CA CYS A 148 0.70 -9.21 -13.85
C CYS A 148 0.11 -10.25 -14.81
N VAL A 149 -1.05 -10.83 -14.48
CA VAL A 149 -1.70 -11.86 -15.30
C VAL A 149 -2.20 -11.31 -16.65
N LEU A 150 -2.71 -10.08 -16.68
CA LEU A 150 -3.12 -9.42 -17.92
C LEU A 150 -1.92 -9.12 -18.83
N GLY A 151 -0.78 -8.71 -18.26
CA GLY A 151 0.46 -8.52 -19.01
C GLY A 151 0.97 -9.80 -19.66
N GLU A 152 0.86 -10.92 -18.95
CA GLU A 152 1.20 -12.25 -19.48
C GLU A 152 0.27 -12.63 -20.65
N LYS A 153 -1.04 -12.43 -20.48
CA LYS A 153 -2.04 -12.71 -21.53
C LYS A 153 -1.81 -11.89 -22.80
N GLU A 154 -1.39 -10.64 -22.65
CA GLU A 154 -1.07 -9.75 -23.78
C GLU A 154 0.37 -9.96 -24.32
N ALA A 155 1.12 -10.92 -23.77
CA ALA A 155 2.51 -11.22 -24.11
C ALA A 155 3.45 -9.98 -24.02
N LEU A 156 3.17 -9.08 -23.08
CA LEU A 156 3.94 -7.84 -22.88
C LEU A 156 5.07 -8.00 -21.87
N PHE A 157 4.80 -8.71 -20.78
CA PHE A 157 5.72 -9.01 -19.67
C PHE A 157 5.09 -10.11 -18.80
N ASP A 158 5.86 -10.67 -17.87
CA ASP A 158 5.32 -11.61 -16.89
C ASP A 158 5.44 -11.13 -15.43
N THR A 159 4.87 -11.91 -14.50
CA THR A 159 4.95 -11.62 -13.06
C THR A 159 6.41 -11.55 -12.59
N THR A 160 7.30 -12.38 -13.17
CA THR A 160 8.73 -12.39 -12.85
C THR A 160 9.40 -11.09 -13.29
N ASP A 161 9.05 -10.54 -14.45
CA ASP A 161 9.54 -9.24 -14.91
C ASP A 161 9.14 -8.11 -13.95
N VAL A 162 7.88 -8.10 -13.49
CA VAL A 162 7.36 -7.11 -12.53
C VAL A 162 8.11 -7.19 -11.20
N ILE A 163 8.21 -8.37 -10.61
CA ILE A 163 8.92 -8.60 -9.34
C ILE A 163 10.41 -8.32 -9.49
N THR A 164 11.04 -8.73 -10.59
CA THR A 164 12.45 -8.44 -10.89
C THR A 164 12.69 -6.94 -10.97
N GLY A 165 11.81 -6.20 -11.66
CA GLY A 165 11.85 -4.75 -11.73
C GLY A 165 11.76 -4.10 -10.34
N LEU A 166 10.85 -4.58 -9.49
CA LEU A 166 10.68 -4.11 -8.11
C LEU A 166 11.91 -4.42 -7.25
N CYS A 167 12.35 -5.67 -7.18
CA CYS A 167 13.50 -6.10 -6.38
C CYS A 167 14.77 -5.36 -6.80
N ARG A 168 15.06 -5.29 -8.11
CA ARG A 168 16.22 -4.55 -8.63
C ARG A 168 16.16 -3.07 -8.21
N LYS A 169 15.00 -2.43 -8.31
CA LYS A 169 14.79 -1.03 -7.87
C LYS A 169 15.05 -0.87 -6.37
N LEU A 170 14.53 -1.78 -5.53
CA LEU A 170 14.72 -1.73 -4.08
C LEU A 170 16.19 -1.92 -3.71
N ILE A 171 16.87 -2.92 -4.29
CA ILE A 171 18.29 -3.21 -4.02
C ILE A 171 19.17 -2.04 -4.46
N THR A 172 19.01 -1.58 -5.71
CA THR A 172 19.88 -0.54 -6.28
C THR A 172 19.68 0.86 -5.69
N ARG A 173 18.53 1.13 -5.06
CA ARG A 173 18.26 2.42 -4.40
C ARG A 173 18.48 2.42 -2.90
N HIS A 174 18.43 1.27 -2.22
CA HIS A 174 18.88 1.13 -0.83
C HIS A 174 20.38 0.83 -0.77
N THR A 175 21.20 1.71 -1.35
CA THR A 175 22.66 1.55 -1.38
C THR A 175 23.31 1.57 0.01
N HIS A 176 22.56 1.96 1.04
CA HIS A 176 22.99 1.94 2.43
C HIS A 176 22.72 0.60 3.14
N ILE A 177 21.87 -0.24 2.56
CA ILE A 177 21.60 -1.60 3.04
C ILE A 177 22.34 -2.62 2.17
N PHE A 178 22.29 -2.46 0.84
CA PHE A 178 22.82 -3.43 -0.13
C PHE A 178 24.10 -2.97 -0.85
N GLY A 179 24.72 -1.87 -0.39
CA GLY A 179 25.94 -1.32 -0.97
C GLY A 179 26.82 -0.67 0.08
N ASP A 180 27.69 0.25 -0.35
CA ASP A 180 28.75 0.81 0.51
C ASP A 180 28.43 2.21 1.09
N VAL A 181 27.24 2.77 0.81
CA VAL A 181 26.88 4.10 1.30
C VAL A 181 26.54 4.02 2.78
N LYS A 182 27.06 4.92 3.62
CA LYS A 182 26.61 5.03 5.00
C LYS A 182 25.46 6.01 5.10
N ALA A 183 24.43 5.64 5.86
CA ALA A 183 23.31 6.49 6.24
C ALA A 183 22.90 6.09 7.66
N ASP A 184 23.08 7.00 8.61
CA ASP A 184 22.90 6.71 10.04
C ASP A 184 21.52 7.16 10.55
N ASN A 185 20.73 7.84 9.71
CA ASN A 185 19.39 8.33 10.02
C ASN A 185 18.47 8.33 8.78
N ALA A 186 17.19 8.61 9.01
CA ALA A 186 16.16 8.60 7.98
C ALA A 186 16.41 9.66 6.88
N GLU A 187 16.90 10.84 7.26
CA GLU A 187 17.20 11.93 6.33
C GLU A 187 18.33 11.55 5.36
N GLU A 188 19.40 10.96 5.87
CA GLU A 188 20.53 10.44 5.09
C GLU A 188 20.11 9.28 4.19
N ALA A 189 19.29 8.35 4.70
CA ALA A 189 18.78 7.23 3.92
C ALA A 189 17.91 7.72 2.75
N LEU A 190 17.05 8.72 3.00
CA LEU A 190 16.23 9.36 1.96
C LEU A 190 17.09 10.10 0.92
N ALA A 191 18.15 10.79 1.37
CA ALA A 191 19.08 11.47 0.47
C ALA A 191 19.84 10.47 -0.44
N ALA A 192 20.30 9.35 0.13
CA ALA A 192 20.94 8.27 -0.62
C ALA A 192 19.98 7.66 -1.66
N TRP A 193 18.74 7.37 -1.26
CA TRP A 193 17.69 6.86 -2.15
C TRP A 193 17.40 7.79 -3.33
N GLU A 194 17.21 9.09 -3.07
CA GLU A 194 16.95 10.08 -4.12
C GLU A 194 18.17 10.28 -5.05
N SER A 195 19.39 10.18 -4.52
CA SER A 195 20.63 10.21 -5.31
C SER A 195 20.70 9.02 -6.28
N ALA A 196 20.49 7.79 -5.78
CA ALA A 196 20.47 6.58 -6.59
C ALA A 196 19.39 6.62 -7.69
N LYS A 197 18.18 7.05 -7.33
CA LYS A 197 17.05 7.24 -8.27
C LYS A 197 17.37 8.23 -9.39
N ASN A 198 18.07 9.34 -9.09
CA ASN A 198 18.46 10.32 -10.11
C ASN A 198 19.48 9.75 -11.10
N LYS A 199 20.44 8.93 -10.62
CA LYS A 199 21.42 8.24 -11.47
C LYS A 199 20.75 7.23 -12.39
N GLU A 200 19.86 6.39 -11.86
CA GLU A 200 19.14 5.35 -12.61
C GLU A 200 18.32 5.94 -13.76
N LYS A 201 17.54 7.00 -13.49
CA LYS A 201 16.64 7.60 -14.48
C LYS A 201 17.35 8.47 -15.53
N LYS A 202 18.68 8.61 -15.44
CA LYS A 202 19.51 9.40 -16.37
C LYS A 202 18.94 10.80 -16.67
N TYR A 203 18.28 11.44 -15.70
CA TYR A 203 17.73 12.78 -15.93
C TYR A 203 18.88 13.76 -16.17
N LYS A 204 19.10 14.13 -17.44
CA LYS A 204 20.17 15.03 -17.85
C LYS A 204 19.81 16.50 -17.63
N LEU A 205 18.53 16.83 -17.69
CA LEU A 205 18.01 18.19 -17.56
C LEU A 205 16.87 18.27 -16.53
N PRO A 206 16.68 19.43 -15.86
CA PRO A 206 15.53 19.66 -14.99
C PRO A 206 14.18 19.48 -15.69
N SER A 207 14.07 19.87 -16.96
CA SER A 207 12.87 19.68 -17.78
C SER A 207 12.49 18.20 -17.93
N SER A 208 13.47 17.31 -18.07
CA SER A 208 13.23 15.86 -18.16
C SER A 208 12.55 15.29 -16.90
N LYS A 209 12.71 15.94 -15.74
CA LYS A 209 11.96 15.56 -14.53
C LYS A 209 10.50 15.98 -14.63
N MET A 210 10.23 17.19 -15.16
CA MET A 210 8.87 17.66 -15.41
C MET A 210 8.15 16.77 -16.44
N ASP A 211 8.83 16.38 -17.51
CA ASP A 211 8.28 15.46 -18.54
C ASP A 211 7.93 14.08 -17.97
N SER A 212 8.52 13.71 -16.84
CA SER A 212 8.27 12.43 -16.17
C SER A 212 7.12 12.43 -15.16
N LEU A 213 6.41 13.56 -15.02
CA LEU A 213 5.19 13.64 -14.22
C LEU A 213 4.11 12.77 -14.89
N PRO A 214 3.60 11.71 -14.23
CA PRO A 214 2.54 10.90 -14.81
C PRO A 214 1.30 11.76 -15.07
N SER A 215 0.74 11.66 -16.27
CA SER A 215 -0.47 12.40 -16.66
C SER A 215 -1.73 11.92 -15.94
N ALA A 216 -1.69 10.70 -15.40
CA ALA A 216 -2.79 10.07 -14.66
C ALA A 216 -2.87 10.50 -13.18
N LEU A 217 -1.86 11.23 -12.67
CA LEU A 217 -1.97 11.78 -11.31
C LEU A 217 -3.08 12.84 -11.27
N PRO A 218 -3.83 12.93 -10.15
CA PRO A 218 -4.64 14.09 -9.84
C PRO A 218 -3.85 15.40 -10.01
N ALA A 219 -4.54 16.45 -10.43
CA ALA A 219 -3.90 17.70 -10.85
C ALA A 219 -3.10 18.36 -9.72
N ASP A 220 -3.59 18.26 -8.49
CA ASP A 220 -2.98 18.75 -7.26
C ASP A 220 -1.73 17.94 -6.89
N GLU A 221 -1.75 16.61 -6.95
CA GLU A 221 -0.55 15.77 -6.75
C GLU A 221 0.52 16.06 -7.82
N ARG A 222 0.07 16.19 -9.07
CA ARG A 222 0.94 16.53 -10.19
C ARG A 222 1.57 17.92 -9.98
N ALA A 223 0.81 18.90 -9.50
CA ALA A 223 1.29 20.24 -9.15
C ALA A 223 2.29 20.18 -7.98
N ALA A 224 1.97 19.48 -6.89
CA ALA A 224 2.86 19.32 -5.73
C ALA A 224 4.21 18.70 -6.13
N LYS A 225 4.19 17.71 -7.03
CA LYS A 225 5.39 17.06 -7.56
C LYS A 225 6.18 17.97 -8.51
N ALA A 226 5.52 18.74 -9.36
CA ALA A 226 6.15 19.76 -10.20
C ALA A 226 6.86 20.82 -9.33
N LEU A 227 6.17 21.34 -8.31
CA LEU A 227 6.73 22.29 -7.34
C LEU A 227 7.92 21.69 -6.56
N LYS A 228 7.87 20.40 -6.22
CA LYS A 228 9.01 19.69 -5.63
C LYS A 228 10.22 19.65 -6.56
N TYR A 229 10.01 19.47 -7.87
CA TYR A 229 11.09 19.51 -8.86
C TYR A 229 11.63 20.93 -9.08
N ALA A 230 10.77 21.93 -9.15
CA ALA A 230 11.16 23.34 -9.23
C ALA A 230 12.03 23.75 -8.02
N ALA A 231 11.61 23.37 -6.81
CA ALA A 231 12.36 23.68 -5.59
C ALA A 231 13.77 23.08 -5.56
N LYS A 232 13.97 21.90 -6.17
CA LYS A 232 15.29 21.25 -6.27
C LYS A 232 16.28 22.03 -7.13
N VAL A 233 15.80 22.89 -8.02
CA VAL A 233 16.65 23.80 -8.82
C VAL A 233 16.62 25.24 -8.32
N GLY A 234 16.11 25.45 -7.10
CA GLY A 234 16.09 26.76 -6.45
C GLY A 234 14.90 27.65 -6.82
N ILE A 235 13.88 27.12 -7.49
CA ILE A 235 12.67 27.86 -7.90
C ILE A 235 11.52 27.57 -6.92
N GLY A 236 10.83 28.61 -6.47
CA GLY A 236 9.62 28.52 -5.65
C GLY A 236 9.76 29.13 -4.26
N GLU A 237 8.63 29.46 -3.65
CA GLU A 237 8.56 30.02 -2.31
C GLU A 237 8.92 28.98 -1.24
N LYS A 238 9.60 29.42 -0.19
CA LYS A 238 10.03 28.62 0.97
C LYS A 238 9.50 29.18 2.28
N ASP A 239 9.12 30.45 2.30
CA ASP A 239 8.59 31.13 3.47
C ASP A 239 7.07 30.98 3.55
N LYS A 240 6.61 30.35 4.63
CA LYS A 240 5.20 30.09 4.88
C LYS A 240 4.37 31.38 4.95
N THR A 241 4.92 32.46 5.52
CA THR A 241 4.20 33.72 5.69
C THR A 241 3.98 34.42 4.35
N ARG A 242 5.00 34.42 3.48
CA ARG A 242 4.88 34.96 2.13
C ARG A 242 3.92 34.16 1.26
N ALA A 243 3.97 32.83 1.32
CA ALA A 243 2.99 31.99 0.62
C ALA A 243 1.55 32.27 1.10
N ALA A 244 1.35 32.42 2.42
CA ALA A 244 0.03 32.77 2.96
C ALA A 244 -0.42 34.19 2.57
N TYR A 245 0.51 35.14 2.45
CA TYR A 245 0.23 36.48 1.96
C TYR A 245 -0.24 36.46 0.51
N LYS A 246 0.45 35.70 -0.35
CA LYS A 246 0.11 35.54 -1.75
C LYS A 246 -1.32 35.02 -1.95
N ILE A 247 -1.70 33.97 -1.21
CA ILE A 247 -3.09 33.47 -1.18
C ILE A 247 -4.11 34.57 -0.86
N ARG A 248 -3.79 35.50 0.07
CA ARG A 248 -4.69 36.62 0.38
C ARG A 248 -4.79 37.62 -0.76
N GLU A 249 -3.73 37.81 -1.56
CA GLU A 249 -3.79 38.62 -2.77
C GLU A 249 -4.65 37.95 -3.83
N ASP A 250 -4.52 36.63 -4.02
CA ASP A 250 -5.31 35.91 -5.02
C ASP A 250 -6.79 35.88 -4.66
N LEU A 251 -7.13 35.79 -3.37
CA LEU A 251 -8.51 35.96 -2.88
C LEU A 251 -9.08 37.34 -3.25
N LYS A 252 -8.32 38.42 -3.06
CA LYS A 252 -8.75 39.77 -3.48
C LYS A 252 -8.88 39.88 -5.00
N ASN A 253 -8.02 39.20 -5.76
CA ASN A 253 -8.12 39.19 -7.21
C ASN A 253 -9.41 38.49 -7.68
N ILE A 254 -9.81 37.39 -7.02
CA ILE A 254 -11.07 36.70 -7.30
C ILE A 254 -12.28 37.61 -7.01
N GLU A 255 -12.28 38.34 -5.89
CA GLU A 255 -13.34 39.32 -5.58
C GLU A 255 -13.50 40.38 -6.69
N ASN A 256 -12.43 40.67 -7.42
CA ASN A 256 -12.41 41.60 -8.55
C ASN A 256 -12.63 40.92 -9.91
N GLY A 257 -13.13 39.68 -9.94
CA GLY A 257 -13.45 38.94 -11.17
C GLY A 257 -12.29 38.16 -11.79
N GLY A 258 -11.20 37.96 -11.04
CA GLY A 258 -10.06 37.12 -11.45
C GLY A 258 -10.35 35.61 -11.42
N SER A 259 -9.45 34.82 -12.01
CA SER A 259 -9.52 33.35 -12.03
C SER A 259 -9.11 32.74 -10.68
N ALA A 260 -9.69 31.59 -10.34
CA ALA A 260 -9.32 30.80 -9.15
C ALA A 260 -8.06 29.95 -9.33
N GLU A 261 -7.49 29.89 -10.55
CA GLU A 261 -6.32 29.08 -10.88
C GLU A 261 -5.12 29.39 -9.97
N GLU A 262 -4.75 30.67 -9.86
CA GLU A 262 -3.64 31.14 -9.02
C GLU A 262 -3.86 30.80 -7.54
N LEU A 263 -5.10 30.97 -7.04
CA LEU A 263 -5.44 30.63 -5.66
C LEU A 263 -5.22 29.13 -5.37
N ILE A 264 -5.66 28.26 -6.28
CA ILE A 264 -5.48 26.81 -6.13
C ILE A 264 -3.98 26.49 -6.14
N TRP A 265 -3.23 27.02 -7.11
CA TRP A 265 -1.79 26.81 -7.21
C TRP A 265 -1.04 27.26 -5.96
N ASP A 266 -1.28 28.48 -5.48
CA ASP A 266 -0.61 29.04 -4.31
C ASP A 266 -1.04 28.35 -3.00
N THR A 267 -2.23 27.76 -2.96
CA THR A 267 -2.63 26.83 -1.88
C THR A 267 -1.77 25.57 -1.90
N ILE A 268 -1.54 24.94 -3.05
CA ILE A 268 -0.64 23.77 -3.17
C ILE A 268 0.81 24.15 -2.81
N VAL A 269 1.27 25.35 -3.19
CA VAL A 269 2.59 25.87 -2.77
C VAL A 269 2.70 25.94 -1.25
N LEU A 270 1.68 26.51 -0.58
CA LEU A 270 1.65 26.60 0.89
C LEU A 270 1.63 25.21 1.55
N LEU A 271 0.78 24.29 1.07
CA LEU A 271 0.72 22.91 1.59
C LEU A 271 2.07 22.20 1.47
N ARG A 272 2.74 22.35 0.32
CA ARG A 272 4.08 21.81 0.09
C ARG A 272 5.14 22.40 1.04
N ILE A 273 5.06 23.69 1.37
CA ILE A 273 5.94 24.31 2.39
C ILE A 273 5.65 23.75 3.79
N MET A 274 4.38 23.47 4.08
CA MET A 274 3.95 22.89 5.35
C MET A 274 4.24 21.38 5.47
N GLY A 275 4.65 20.73 4.38
CA GLY A 275 4.82 19.28 4.34
C GLY A 275 3.50 18.51 4.37
N ALA A 276 2.40 19.16 3.99
CA ALA A 276 1.08 18.55 3.89
C ALA A 276 0.80 18.11 2.45
N ASP A 277 0.17 16.94 2.31
CA ASP A 277 -0.36 16.43 1.05
C ASP A 277 -1.82 16.90 0.87
N ALA A 278 -2.18 17.33 -0.33
CA ALA A 278 -3.45 18.02 -0.59
C ALA A 278 -4.65 17.07 -0.57
N GLU A 279 -4.55 15.92 -1.25
CA GLU A 279 -5.57 14.87 -1.22
C GLU A 279 -5.80 14.37 0.19
N VAL A 280 -4.71 14.08 0.92
CA VAL A 280 -4.79 13.65 2.33
C VAL A 280 -5.48 14.70 3.20
N ALA A 281 -5.07 15.96 3.11
CA ALA A 281 -5.64 17.03 3.93
C ALA A 281 -7.12 17.29 3.63
N LEU A 282 -7.50 17.19 2.35
CA LEU A 282 -8.89 17.34 1.93
C LEU A 282 -9.73 16.15 2.40
N ASN A 283 -9.23 14.93 2.26
CA ASN A 283 -9.91 13.71 2.71
C ASN A 283 -10.14 13.73 4.23
N ASP A 284 -9.14 14.12 5.02
CA ASP A 284 -9.28 14.31 6.47
C ASP A 284 -10.39 15.30 6.83
N ARG A 285 -10.46 16.41 6.10
CA ARG A 285 -11.49 17.43 6.31
C ARG A 285 -12.87 16.93 5.89
N LEU A 286 -12.94 16.18 4.79
CA LEU A 286 -14.16 15.56 4.28
C LEU A 286 -14.72 14.55 5.28
N ASN A 287 -13.89 13.65 5.80
CA ASN A 287 -14.27 12.68 6.83
C ASN A 287 -14.85 13.36 8.08
N LYS A 288 -14.21 14.43 8.56
CA LYS A 288 -14.75 15.25 9.66
C LYS A 288 -16.09 15.89 9.32
N PHE A 289 -16.27 16.34 8.07
CA PHE A 289 -17.55 16.90 7.62
C PHE A 289 -18.65 15.85 7.58
N ILE A 290 -18.39 14.68 6.98
CA ILE A 290 -19.34 13.56 6.91
C ILE A 290 -19.75 13.12 8.32
N LYS A 291 -18.80 12.97 9.23
CA LYS A 291 -19.08 12.62 10.63
C LYS A 291 -19.96 13.66 11.33
N ALA A 292 -19.63 14.94 11.18
CA ALA A 292 -20.43 16.03 11.74
C ALA A 292 -21.85 16.07 11.15
N PHE A 293 -21.98 15.77 9.85
CA PHE A 293 -23.26 15.71 9.16
C PHE A 293 -24.14 14.56 9.69
N LYS A 294 -23.60 13.34 9.79
CA LYS A 294 -24.32 12.19 10.35
C LYS A 294 -24.79 12.44 11.79
N LYS A 295 -23.93 12.99 12.63
CA LYS A 295 -24.28 13.36 14.01
C LYS A 295 -25.41 14.40 14.05
N ALA A 296 -25.34 15.42 13.20
CA ALA A 296 -26.37 16.45 13.10
C ALA A 296 -27.74 15.86 12.68
N GLU A 297 -27.75 14.89 11.77
CA GLU A 297 -28.95 14.18 11.35
C GLU A 297 -29.56 13.32 12.47
N GLU A 298 -28.71 12.59 13.21
CA GLU A 298 -29.11 11.79 14.39
C GLU A 298 -29.75 12.65 15.47
N GLU A 299 -29.15 13.80 15.81
CA GLU A 299 -29.68 14.76 16.80
C GLU A 299 -31.06 15.32 16.39
N CYS A 300 -31.39 15.29 15.09
CA CYS A 300 -32.67 15.74 14.55
C CYS A 300 -33.68 14.61 14.34
N GLY A 301 -33.36 13.38 14.76
CA GLY A 301 -34.22 12.21 14.60
C GLY A 301 -34.56 11.89 13.14
N GLY A 302 -33.63 12.14 12.22
CA GLY A 302 -33.83 11.88 10.78
C GLY A 302 -34.69 12.91 10.03
N ASN A 303 -35.13 13.99 10.69
CA ASN A 303 -35.88 15.08 10.04
C ASN A 303 -34.98 16.20 9.53
N PHE A 304 -33.70 15.90 9.27
CA PHE A 304 -32.70 16.91 8.92
C PHE A 304 -33.13 17.71 7.68
N ASP A 305 -33.70 17.05 6.66
CA ASP A 305 -34.19 17.68 5.44
C ASP A 305 -35.28 18.74 5.66
N LEU A 306 -36.09 18.57 6.71
CA LEU A 306 -37.21 19.45 7.05
C LEU A 306 -36.78 20.73 7.78
N LEU A 307 -35.51 20.83 8.18
CA LEU A 307 -34.98 22.00 8.87
C LEU A 307 -34.65 23.15 7.91
N SER A 308 -34.77 24.38 8.40
CA SER A 308 -34.28 25.56 7.68
C SER A 308 -32.76 25.51 7.51
N GLU A 309 -32.26 26.17 6.47
CA GLU A 309 -30.81 26.24 6.19
C GLU A 309 -30.01 26.79 7.37
N ASP A 310 -30.50 27.85 8.01
CA ASP A 310 -29.88 28.43 9.21
C ASP A 310 -29.78 27.42 10.36
N ARG A 311 -30.81 26.59 10.55
CA ARG A 311 -30.81 25.57 11.59
C ARG A 311 -29.86 24.42 11.25
N LYS A 312 -29.85 23.95 10.00
CA LYS A 312 -28.87 22.97 9.50
C LYS A 312 -27.44 23.45 9.72
N MET A 313 -27.16 24.72 9.38
CA MET A 313 -25.83 25.33 9.51
C MET A 313 -25.40 25.56 10.97
N SER A 314 -26.32 25.86 11.89
CA SER A 314 -26.02 25.94 13.33
C SER A 314 -25.56 24.59 13.89
N ILE A 315 -26.32 23.53 13.61
CA ILE A 315 -26.05 22.19 14.12
C ILE A 315 -24.72 21.65 13.53
N LEU A 316 -24.49 21.85 12.22
CA LEU A 316 -23.22 21.50 11.58
C LEU A 316 -22.02 22.27 12.12
N LYS A 317 -22.20 23.47 12.68
CA LYS A 317 -21.11 24.23 13.34
C LYS A 317 -20.83 23.71 14.74
N GLU A 318 -21.86 23.35 15.50
CA GLU A 318 -21.74 22.75 16.84
C GLU A 318 -21.09 21.36 16.79
N GLY A 319 -21.32 20.59 15.72
CA GLY A 319 -20.66 19.30 15.49
C GLY A 319 -19.17 19.34 15.09
N LYS A 320 -18.57 20.54 14.93
CA LYS A 320 -17.14 20.69 14.56
C LYS A 320 -16.17 20.68 15.76
N SER A 321 -16.68 20.82 16.99
CA SER A 321 -15.91 20.74 18.25
C SER A 321 -15.83 19.32 18.77
#